data_AF-A0A6P7GFK9-F1
#
_entry.id   AF-A0A6P7GFK9-F1
#
_cell.length_a   1.000
_cell.length_b   1.000
_cell.length_c   1.000
_cell.angle_alpha   90.00
_cell.angle_beta   90.00
_cell.angle_gamma   90.00
#
_symmetry.space_group_name_H-M   'P 1'
#
loop_
_entity.id
_entity.type
_entity.pdbx_description
1 polymer ?
#
loop_
_entity_poly.entity_id
_entity_poly.type
_entity_poly.pdbx_seq_one_letter_code
_entity_poly.pdbx_strand_id
1 'polypeptide(L)'
;MMICSMCSRNGKGRFFTKIITFGVLWALVIYSLYQFRSITIDVPVPHLNSRLLLQKRLDPLTRHAESTTESNDLEPFIDKSPNLSEDMLIDDIQKRMPNLPIIYWNKNKNKPMGSNNTCARFPSMFDLEFNNIYWQTLRTSNGTFQLFGAYLDNRPNNRLGPTVRILGMIDRIEANVTTYCQFWFDNKKDPVMAKTFEYKYIWYKKWGNYKHGIYQPYLIACILPPKFKDQIPQSVSLVEKQCDNATNNLRIIYEKPKVKKDFAVCVKGLDFLHEDLSVRLVEWIELLNLLGADKVFFYELHVHPNISKVLKHYEQEGKIHVTPINLAGGQPNAPSFQHLYLTKKTNQKRQNELIPYNDCFYKHMYEYKYIILLDIDEVIMPLEGTTWKGLMDKVLHKALSTNKEERASYNVRNVYFLDDLMHDHGWFKDIPKYMHMLQHVYRTKNFTKPGQYVKCFHNTDKVLTLHNHFPLSCIGSGCTSYAIETVDAQLHHYRADCVKTLKKTCEEFRKTRVMDTTIWKFKDPLVNRVTKTLRTLGFFANSETNSSIRKR
;
A
#
# COMPACT_ATOMS: atom_id res chain seq x y z
N MET A 1 -32.18 94.15 -25.98
CA MET A 1 -33.32 93.26 -25.70
C MET A 1 -33.58 92.43 -26.97
N MET A 2 -33.74 91.11 -26.81
CA MET A 2 -34.35 90.17 -27.78
C MET A 2 -33.67 89.82 -29.13
N ILE A 3 -33.19 88.57 -29.20
CA ILE A 3 -33.67 87.41 -30.01
C ILE A 3 -33.65 87.44 -31.58
N CYS A 4 -33.19 86.29 -32.11
CA CYS A 4 -33.42 85.65 -33.44
C CYS A 4 -32.58 86.14 -34.64
N SER A 5 -32.20 85.34 -35.67
CA SER A 5 -32.32 83.90 -35.99
C SER A 5 -31.57 83.62 -37.33
N MET A 6 -31.10 82.37 -37.50
CA MET A 6 -31.03 81.53 -38.74
C MET A 6 -29.90 81.58 -39.81
N CYS A 7 -29.36 80.36 -40.05
CA CYS A 7 -28.86 79.70 -41.30
C CYS A 7 -27.49 80.15 -41.90
N SER A 8 -26.58 79.31 -42.45
CA SER A 8 -26.57 77.88 -42.85
C SER A 8 -25.13 77.45 -43.28
N ARG A 9 -24.75 76.17 -42.99
CA ARG A 9 -23.90 75.18 -43.75
C ARG A 9 -22.51 75.60 -44.30
N ASN A 10 -21.43 74.81 -44.24
CA ASN A 10 -21.25 73.39 -44.60
C ASN A 10 -19.81 72.96 -44.22
N GLY A 11 -19.60 71.80 -43.59
CA GLY A 11 -18.22 71.30 -43.35
C GLY A 11 -18.03 70.06 -42.48
N LYS A 12 -19.09 69.48 -41.89
CA LYS A 12 -18.97 68.30 -41.00
C LYS A 12 -19.50 66.98 -41.59
N GLY A 13 -20.05 66.99 -42.80
CA GLY A 13 -20.66 65.81 -43.42
C GLY A 13 -19.65 64.74 -43.89
N ARG A 14 -18.55 65.13 -44.55
CA ARG A 14 -17.67 64.18 -45.28
C ARG A 14 -16.76 63.31 -44.40
N PHE A 15 -16.51 63.70 -43.15
CA PHE A 15 -15.68 62.94 -42.21
C PHE A 15 -16.50 61.90 -41.45
N PHE A 16 -17.72 62.26 -41.03
CA PHE A 16 -18.64 61.34 -40.36
C PHE A 16 -19.11 60.21 -41.28
N THR A 17 -19.36 60.47 -42.57
CA THR A 17 -19.74 59.40 -43.51
C THR A 17 -18.62 58.38 -43.73
N LYS A 18 -17.34 58.82 -43.69
CA LYS A 18 -16.19 57.90 -43.83
C LYS A 18 -15.97 57.03 -42.60
N ILE A 19 -16.17 57.57 -41.39
CA ILE A 19 -16.07 56.79 -40.15
C ILE A 19 -17.20 55.76 -40.04
N ILE A 20 -18.44 56.15 -40.38
CA ILE A 20 -19.59 55.25 -40.34
C ILE A 20 -19.45 54.15 -41.40
N THR A 21 -19.02 54.47 -42.62
CA THR A 21 -18.79 53.46 -43.66
C THR A 21 -17.67 52.50 -43.30
N PHE A 22 -16.58 52.97 -42.69
CA PHE A 22 -15.50 52.09 -42.23
C PHE A 22 -15.94 51.19 -41.06
N GLY A 23 -16.73 51.74 -40.11
CA GLY A 23 -17.30 50.98 -39.01
C GLY A 23 -18.28 49.90 -39.45
N VAL A 24 -19.13 50.20 -40.45
CA VAL A 24 -20.08 49.22 -41.02
C VAL A 24 -19.34 48.13 -41.81
N LEU A 25 -18.30 48.49 -42.57
CA LEU A 25 -17.46 47.51 -43.27
C LEU A 25 -16.73 46.59 -42.28
N TRP A 26 -16.18 47.14 -41.20
CA TRP A 26 -15.54 46.35 -40.15
C TRP A 26 -16.51 45.44 -39.42
N ALA A 27 -17.73 45.92 -39.13
CA ALA A 27 -18.79 45.11 -38.54
C ALA A 27 -19.23 43.98 -39.47
N LEU A 28 -19.32 44.21 -40.79
CA LEU A 28 -19.63 43.18 -41.78
C LEU A 28 -18.51 42.14 -41.92
N VAL A 29 -17.25 42.56 -41.81
CA VAL A 29 -16.09 41.64 -41.80
C VAL A 29 -16.09 40.78 -40.53
N ILE A 30 -16.31 41.37 -39.35
CA ILE A 30 -16.44 40.60 -38.10
C ILE A 30 -17.63 39.65 -38.16
N TYR A 31 -18.78 40.11 -38.66
CA TYR A 31 -19.98 39.29 -38.79
C TYR A 31 -19.75 38.12 -39.77
N SER A 32 -19.06 38.37 -40.88
CA SER A 32 -18.69 37.31 -41.84
C SER A 32 -17.70 36.33 -41.20
N LEU A 33 -16.67 36.79 -40.49
CA LEU A 33 -15.73 35.92 -39.77
C LEU A 33 -16.42 35.12 -38.65
N TYR A 34 -17.44 35.68 -38.02
CA TYR A 34 -18.25 34.98 -37.02
C TYR A 34 -19.13 33.90 -37.66
N GLN A 35 -19.76 34.18 -38.81
CA GLN A 35 -20.54 33.20 -39.58
C GLN A 35 -19.67 32.09 -40.20
N PHE A 36 -18.42 32.38 -40.56
CA PHE A 36 -17.46 31.35 -41.00
C PHE A 36 -16.88 30.53 -39.85
N ARG A 37 -17.01 30.99 -38.59
CA ARG A 37 -16.60 30.22 -37.40
C ARG A 37 -17.58 29.13 -37.00
N SER A 38 -18.78 29.10 -37.60
CA SER A 38 -19.85 28.13 -37.32
C SER A 38 -20.05 27.08 -38.42
N ILE A 39 -19.12 26.95 -39.37
CA ILE A 39 -19.10 25.78 -40.27
C ILE A 39 -18.38 24.64 -39.55
N THR A 40 -19.10 23.92 -38.69
CA THR A 40 -18.74 22.54 -38.38
C THR A 40 -18.96 21.72 -39.64
N ILE A 41 -17.87 21.31 -40.30
CA ILE A 41 -17.95 20.25 -41.29
C ILE A 41 -18.28 18.98 -40.50
N ASP A 42 -19.56 18.66 -40.39
CA ASP A 42 -20.01 17.32 -40.02
C ASP A 42 -19.64 16.40 -41.18
N VAL A 43 -18.39 15.93 -41.17
CA VAL A 43 -18.04 14.72 -41.90
C VAL A 43 -18.77 13.61 -41.15
N PRO A 44 -19.74 12.90 -41.76
CA PRO A 44 -20.31 11.72 -41.14
C PRO A 44 -19.22 10.66 -41.18
N VAL A 45 -18.33 10.67 -40.19
CA VAL A 45 -17.50 9.51 -39.90
C VAL A 45 -18.47 8.52 -39.27
N PRO A 46 -18.83 7.40 -39.93
CA PRO A 46 -19.57 6.37 -39.26
C PRO A 46 -18.79 6.02 -37.99
N HIS A 47 -19.47 5.85 -36.86
CA HIS A 47 -18.88 5.37 -35.61
C HIS A 47 -18.16 4.03 -35.86
N LEU A 48 -16.93 4.09 -36.37
CA LEU A 48 -16.02 2.98 -36.38
C LEU A 48 -15.58 2.85 -34.94
N ASN A 49 -16.10 1.83 -34.26
CA ASN A 49 -15.45 1.26 -33.09
C ASN A 49 -14.00 0.95 -33.49
N SER A 50 -13.10 1.89 -33.22
CA SER A 50 -11.67 1.84 -33.54
C SER A 50 -10.96 0.67 -32.84
N ARG A 51 -11.64 -0.06 -31.96
CA ARG A 51 -11.22 -1.36 -31.41
C ARG A 51 -11.24 -2.53 -32.40
N LEU A 52 -11.92 -2.43 -33.54
CA LEU A 52 -12.04 -3.54 -34.50
C LEU A 52 -11.05 -3.48 -35.68
N LEU A 53 -10.30 -2.39 -35.85
CA LEU A 53 -9.43 -2.20 -37.02
C LEU A 53 -8.16 -3.07 -37.01
N LEU A 54 -7.81 -3.70 -35.89
CA LEU A 54 -6.59 -4.50 -35.76
C LEU A 54 -6.82 -6.02 -35.64
N GLN A 55 -8.07 -6.52 -35.69
CA GLN A 55 -8.29 -7.97 -35.61
C GLN A 55 -9.57 -8.48 -36.29
N LYS A 56 -9.40 -8.92 -37.56
CA LYS A 56 -9.99 -10.10 -38.23
C LYS A 56 -10.08 -9.83 -39.74
N ARG A 57 -9.00 -10.09 -40.46
CA ARG A 57 -9.07 -10.44 -41.88
C ARG A 57 -8.57 -11.86 -42.03
N LEU A 58 -9.45 -12.82 -41.76
CA LEU A 58 -9.32 -14.19 -42.23
C LEU A 58 -10.22 -14.27 -43.47
N ASP A 59 -9.69 -13.89 -44.63
CA ASP A 59 -10.33 -14.20 -45.91
C ASP A 59 -9.65 -15.45 -46.50
N PRO A 60 -10.36 -16.57 -46.70
CA PRO A 60 -9.82 -17.79 -47.27
C PRO A 60 -9.91 -17.80 -48.81
N LEU A 61 -9.57 -16.70 -49.49
CA LEU A 61 -9.67 -16.61 -50.94
C LEU A 61 -8.57 -15.73 -51.55
N THR A 62 -7.35 -16.26 -51.58
CA THR A 62 -6.36 -15.83 -52.57
C THR A 62 -5.65 -17.05 -53.10
N ARG A 63 -6.01 -17.43 -54.34
CA ARG A 63 -5.34 -18.48 -55.10
C ARG A 63 -3.88 -18.08 -55.32
N HIS A 64 -3.00 -19.04 -55.08
CA HIS A 64 -1.56 -18.98 -55.19
C HIS A 64 -1.09 -18.37 -56.52
N ALA A 65 -0.17 -17.40 -56.43
CA ALA A 65 0.83 -17.15 -57.45
C ALA A 65 2.16 -17.68 -56.88
N GLU A 66 2.81 -18.57 -57.63
CA GLU A 66 4.12 -19.14 -57.30
C GLU A 66 5.16 -18.02 -57.17
N SER A 67 5.62 -17.79 -55.95
CA SER A 67 6.78 -16.94 -55.65
C SER A 67 7.79 -17.79 -54.90
N THR A 68 8.96 -18.01 -55.52
CA THR A 68 10.10 -18.80 -55.00
C THR A 68 10.92 -18.05 -53.96
N THR A 69 10.25 -17.39 -53.02
CA THR A 69 10.88 -16.84 -51.82
C THR A 69 10.45 -17.74 -50.67
N GLU A 70 11.40 -18.45 -50.05
CA GLU A 70 11.19 -19.08 -48.74
C GLU A 70 10.73 -17.99 -47.76
N SER A 71 9.41 -17.82 -47.61
CA SER A 71 8.87 -17.02 -46.54
C SER A 71 9.24 -17.73 -45.25
N ASN A 72 9.83 -17.00 -44.31
CA ASN A 72 9.93 -17.48 -42.94
C ASN A 72 8.49 -17.60 -42.41
N ASP A 73 7.86 -18.76 -42.63
CA ASP A 73 6.53 -19.15 -42.15
C ASP A 73 6.57 -19.42 -40.64
N LEU A 74 7.10 -18.46 -39.88
CA LEU A 74 7.09 -18.46 -38.44
C LEU A 74 5.78 -17.82 -37.98
N GLU A 75 4.82 -18.64 -37.55
CA GLU A 75 3.66 -18.11 -36.83
C GLU A 75 4.13 -17.56 -35.47
N PRO A 76 3.89 -16.28 -35.18
CA PRO A 76 4.16 -15.77 -33.85
C PRO A 76 3.25 -16.45 -32.83
N PHE A 77 3.80 -16.82 -31.67
CA PHE A 77 3.03 -17.29 -30.51
C PHE A 77 2.24 -16.13 -29.92
N ILE A 78 1.11 -15.81 -30.56
CA ILE A 78 0.13 -14.84 -30.08
C ILE A 78 -0.79 -15.56 -29.09
N ASP A 79 -1.14 -14.86 -28.01
CA ASP A 79 -2.18 -15.34 -27.10
C ASP A 79 -3.52 -15.42 -27.85
N LYS A 80 -3.91 -16.65 -28.19
CA LYS A 80 -5.20 -16.98 -28.83
C LYS A 80 -6.27 -17.35 -27.78
N SER A 81 -6.01 -17.10 -26.49
CA SER A 81 -6.98 -17.39 -25.43
C SER A 81 -8.29 -16.64 -25.67
N PRO A 82 -9.46 -17.28 -25.41
CA PRO A 82 -10.73 -16.60 -25.53
C PRO A 82 -10.81 -15.43 -24.54
N ASN A 83 -11.63 -14.42 -24.87
CA ASN A 83 -11.97 -13.36 -23.93
C ASN A 83 -12.52 -13.97 -22.63
N LEU A 84 -12.11 -13.43 -21.48
CA LEU A 84 -12.61 -13.86 -20.18
C LEU A 84 -14.13 -13.73 -20.15
N SER A 85 -14.82 -14.73 -19.57
CA SER A 85 -16.23 -14.59 -19.24
C SER A 85 -16.43 -13.46 -18.22
N GLU A 86 -17.66 -12.96 -18.10
CA GLU A 86 -17.96 -11.90 -17.13
C GLU A 86 -17.59 -12.31 -15.69
N ASP A 87 -17.87 -13.56 -15.30
CA ASP A 87 -17.52 -14.10 -13.98
C ASP A 87 -16.01 -14.18 -13.77
N MET A 88 -15.25 -14.64 -14.77
CA MET A 88 -13.79 -14.69 -14.68
C MET A 88 -13.17 -13.29 -14.62
N LEU A 89 -13.76 -12.32 -15.33
CA LEU A 89 -13.34 -10.92 -15.27
C LEU A 89 -13.59 -10.33 -13.87
N ILE A 90 -14.75 -10.62 -13.27
CA ILE A 90 -15.08 -10.18 -11.90
C ILE A 90 -14.10 -10.76 -10.89
N ASP A 91 -13.77 -12.04 -11.01
CA ASP A 91 -12.79 -12.69 -10.13
C ASP A 91 -11.38 -12.10 -10.30
N ASP A 92 -10.95 -11.80 -11.53
CA ASP A 92 -9.68 -11.11 -11.79
C ASP A 92 -9.68 -9.71 -11.17
N ILE A 93 -10.76 -8.93 -11.34
CA ILE A 93 -10.90 -7.62 -10.69
C ILE A 93 -10.85 -7.76 -9.17
N GLN A 94 -11.55 -8.73 -8.58
CA GLN A 94 -11.54 -8.92 -7.12
C GLN A 94 -10.15 -9.26 -6.59
N LYS A 95 -9.37 -10.05 -7.33
CA LYS A 95 -7.98 -10.40 -6.99
C LYS A 95 -7.06 -9.18 -7.08
N ARG A 96 -7.20 -8.36 -8.12
CA ARG A 96 -6.39 -7.14 -8.32
C ARG A 96 -6.79 -5.99 -7.40
N MET A 97 -8.06 -5.92 -7.02
CA MET A 97 -8.65 -4.89 -6.17
C MET A 97 -9.37 -5.52 -4.98
N PRO A 98 -8.63 -6.07 -3.99
CA PRO A 98 -9.21 -6.82 -2.88
C PRO A 98 -10.16 -5.99 -2.00
N ASN A 99 -10.00 -4.66 -1.99
CA ASN A 99 -10.82 -3.75 -1.21
C ASN A 99 -12.10 -3.28 -1.95
N LEU A 100 -12.27 -3.65 -3.23
CA LEU A 100 -13.47 -3.37 -4.01
C LEU A 100 -14.45 -4.54 -3.86
N PRO A 101 -15.73 -4.32 -3.46
CA PRO A 101 -16.72 -5.38 -3.31
C PRO A 101 -17.37 -5.76 -4.64
N ILE A 102 -16.56 -6.06 -5.67
CA ILE A 102 -17.04 -6.26 -7.05
C ILE A 102 -17.97 -7.47 -7.18
N ILE A 103 -17.67 -8.57 -6.48
CA ILE A 103 -18.52 -9.77 -6.46
C ILE A 103 -19.90 -9.43 -5.87
N TYR A 104 -19.91 -8.72 -4.75
CA TYR A 104 -21.14 -8.30 -4.08
C TYR A 104 -21.94 -7.30 -4.93
N TRP A 105 -21.25 -6.36 -5.58
CA TRP A 105 -21.87 -5.43 -6.52
C TRP A 105 -22.52 -6.18 -7.69
N ASN A 106 -21.80 -7.12 -8.31
CA ASN A 106 -22.29 -7.87 -9.47
C ASN A 106 -23.59 -8.64 -9.15
N LYS A 107 -23.65 -9.26 -7.97
CA LYS A 107 -24.85 -9.97 -7.46
C LYS A 107 -26.08 -9.05 -7.31
N ASN A 108 -25.87 -7.75 -7.20
CA ASN A 108 -26.90 -6.79 -6.79
C ASN A 108 -27.12 -5.63 -7.78
N LYS A 109 -26.30 -5.49 -8.83
CA LYS A 109 -26.32 -4.37 -9.80
C LYS A 109 -27.68 -4.12 -10.46
N ASN A 110 -28.49 -5.16 -10.62
CA ASN A 110 -29.82 -5.08 -11.26
C ASN A 110 -30.98 -4.92 -10.27
N LYS A 111 -30.70 -4.82 -8.96
CA LYS A 111 -31.71 -4.69 -7.91
C LYS A 111 -31.83 -3.23 -7.49
N PRO A 112 -33.05 -2.71 -7.22
CA PRO A 112 -33.24 -1.34 -6.73
C PRO A 112 -32.85 -1.26 -5.24
N MET A 113 -31.55 -1.31 -4.95
CA MET A 113 -31.01 -1.26 -3.58
C MET A 113 -30.85 0.18 -3.08
N GLY A 114 -31.15 0.37 -1.80
CA GLY A 114 -31.20 1.67 -1.15
C GLY A 114 -32.49 1.88 -0.37
N SER A 115 -32.46 2.79 0.59
CA SER A 115 -33.60 3.07 1.49
C SER A 115 -34.83 3.54 0.72
N ASN A 116 -34.64 4.39 -0.28
CA ASN A 116 -35.65 4.77 -1.26
C ASN A 116 -34.96 5.31 -2.54
N ASN A 117 -35.74 5.87 -3.47
CA ASN A 117 -35.20 6.34 -4.76
C ASN A 117 -34.28 7.57 -4.66
N THR A 118 -34.23 8.26 -3.52
CA THR A 118 -33.49 9.52 -3.31
C THR A 118 -32.51 9.48 -2.13
N CYS A 119 -32.56 8.45 -1.29
CA CYS A 119 -31.78 8.32 -0.06
C CYS A 119 -30.95 7.03 -0.09
N ALA A 120 -29.63 7.20 0.03
CA ALA A 120 -28.67 6.13 0.21
C ALA A 120 -28.83 4.98 -0.79
N ARG A 121 -28.82 5.31 -2.08
CA ARG A 121 -28.83 4.30 -3.14
C ARG A 121 -27.54 3.49 -3.10
N PHE A 122 -27.65 2.20 -3.38
CA PHE A 122 -26.47 1.36 -3.52
C PHE A 122 -25.62 1.89 -4.68
N PRO A 123 -24.34 2.26 -4.44
CA PRO A 123 -23.56 2.94 -5.46
C PRO A 123 -23.22 2.00 -6.61
N SER A 124 -23.28 2.52 -7.83
CA SER A 124 -22.69 1.84 -8.98
C SER A 124 -21.17 1.80 -8.80
N MET A 125 -20.52 0.72 -9.22
CA MET A 125 -19.06 0.66 -9.27
C MET A 125 -18.45 1.76 -10.16
N PHE A 126 -19.21 2.27 -11.13
CA PHE A 126 -18.81 3.33 -12.06
C PHE A 126 -18.97 4.74 -11.47
N ASP A 127 -19.72 4.89 -10.38
CA ASP A 127 -19.92 6.16 -9.67
C ASP A 127 -18.93 6.31 -8.50
N LEU A 128 -18.11 5.29 -8.24
CA LEU A 128 -17.08 5.35 -7.21
C LEU A 128 -15.94 6.26 -7.66
N GLU A 129 -15.58 7.19 -6.78
CA GLU A 129 -14.48 8.10 -7.02
C GLU A 129 -13.16 7.47 -6.56
N PHE A 130 -12.32 7.05 -7.49
CA PHE A 130 -11.00 6.54 -7.18
C PHE A 130 -9.94 7.66 -7.18
N ASN A 131 -9.00 7.57 -6.24
CA ASN A 131 -7.75 8.30 -6.29
C ASN A 131 -6.61 7.33 -6.60
N ASN A 132 -5.92 7.59 -7.71
CA ASN A 132 -4.94 6.69 -8.29
C ASN A 132 -5.53 5.31 -8.65
N ILE A 133 -5.33 4.30 -7.79
CA ILE A 133 -5.73 2.90 -8.05
C ILE A 133 -6.46 2.30 -6.84
N TYR A 134 -5.87 2.39 -5.65
CA TYR A 134 -6.34 1.66 -4.46
C TYR A 134 -7.22 2.47 -3.50
N TRP A 135 -7.29 3.80 -3.67
CA TRP A 135 -7.97 4.69 -2.74
C TRP A 135 -9.33 5.10 -3.28
N GLN A 136 -10.33 5.14 -2.42
CA GLN A 136 -11.64 5.72 -2.74
C GLN A 136 -11.82 7.05 -2.03
N THR A 137 -12.38 8.04 -2.72
CA THR A 137 -12.47 9.41 -2.24
C THR A 137 -13.86 9.69 -1.65
N LEU A 138 -13.88 10.26 -0.44
CA LEU A 138 -15.03 10.96 0.11
C LEU A 138 -14.65 12.44 0.26
N ARG A 139 -15.39 13.31 -0.42
CA ARG A 139 -15.31 14.77 -0.24
C ARG A 139 -16.36 15.20 0.76
N THR A 140 -15.94 15.99 1.75
CA THR A 140 -16.83 16.51 2.79
C THR A 140 -16.75 18.03 2.87
N SER A 141 -17.67 18.64 3.61
CA SER A 141 -17.62 20.06 3.97
C SER A 141 -16.34 20.45 4.72
N ASN A 142 -15.71 19.53 5.45
CA ASN A 142 -14.45 19.75 6.14
C ASN A 142 -13.42 18.64 5.89
N GLY A 143 -12.86 18.66 4.68
CA GLY A 143 -11.72 17.83 4.29
C GLY A 143 -12.07 16.77 3.26
N THR A 144 -11.02 16.16 2.72
CA THR A 144 -11.08 15.03 1.79
C THR A 144 -10.49 13.80 2.45
N PHE A 145 -11.23 12.70 2.34
CA PHE A 145 -10.91 11.41 2.91
C PHE A 145 -10.50 10.49 1.76
N GLN A 146 -9.33 9.87 1.89
CA GLN A 146 -8.84 8.82 1.00
C GLN A 146 -8.95 7.51 1.77
N LEU A 147 -9.94 6.70 1.43
CA LEU A 147 -10.25 5.45 2.12
C LEU A 147 -9.49 4.31 1.44
N PHE A 148 -8.77 3.51 2.22
CA PHE A 148 -7.92 2.43 1.72
C PHE A 148 -8.63 1.07 1.77
N GLY A 149 -9.14 0.70 2.95
CA GLY A 149 -9.74 -0.63 3.18
C GLY A 149 -10.59 -0.65 4.45
N ALA A 150 -11.49 -1.64 4.55
CA ALA A 150 -12.42 -1.79 5.67
C ALA A 150 -12.36 -3.22 6.25
N TYR A 151 -12.38 -3.33 7.58
CA TYR A 151 -12.19 -4.60 8.30
C TYR A 151 -13.20 -4.75 9.42
N LEU A 152 -13.76 -5.94 9.59
CA LEU A 152 -14.64 -6.22 10.72
C LEU A 152 -13.82 -6.61 11.95
N ASP A 153 -13.84 -5.77 12.98
CA ASP A 153 -13.29 -6.06 14.31
C ASP A 153 -14.39 -6.56 15.25
N ASN A 154 -14.56 -7.88 15.23
CA ASN A 154 -15.41 -8.66 16.11
C ASN A 154 -14.58 -9.46 17.14
N ARG A 155 -13.47 -8.89 17.64
CA ARG A 155 -12.69 -9.53 18.72
C ARG A 155 -13.47 -9.47 20.04
N PRO A 156 -13.47 -10.52 20.89
CA PRO A 156 -14.23 -10.55 22.14
C PRO A 156 -13.91 -9.38 23.10
N ASN A 157 -12.65 -8.93 23.11
CA ASN A 157 -12.19 -7.84 23.97
C ASN A 157 -12.62 -6.46 23.46
N ASN A 158 -13.21 -6.35 22.26
CA ASN A 158 -13.72 -5.09 21.73
C ASN A 158 -14.98 -4.65 22.48
N ARG A 159 -14.78 -3.75 23.46
CA ARG A 159 -15.85 -3.21 24.32
C ARG A 159 -16.95 -2.44 23.57
N LEU A 160 -16.69 -2.00 22.33
CA LEU A 160 -17.69 -1.34 21.49
C LEU A 160 -18.66 -2.33 20.84
N GLY A 161 -18.37 -3.64 20.88
CA GLY A 161 -19.02 -4.65 20.06
C GLY A 161 -18.49 -4.69 18.63
N PRO A 162 -19.10 -5.48 17.74
CA PRO A 162 -18.68 -5.62 16.34
C PRO A 162 -18.53 -4.26 15.66
N THR A 163 -17.32 -3.94 15.21
CA THR A 163 -16.98 -2.61 14.70
C THR A 163 -16.31 -2.74 13.35
N VAL A 164 -16.81 -2.05 12.33
CA VAL A 164 -16.09 -1.93 11.06
C VAL A 164 -15.06 -0.81 11.20
N ARG A 165 -13.79 -1.17 11.02
CA ARG A 165 -12.63 -0.28 11.05
C ARG A 165 -12.25 0.08 9.62
N ILE A 166 -12.37 1.35 9.25
CA ILE A 166 -11.98 1.84 7.92
C ILE A 166 -10.63 2.54 8.05
N LEU A 167 -9.62 2.04 7.34
CA LEU A 167 -8.29 2.64 7.28
C LEU A 167 -8.25 3.65 6.14
N GLY A 168 -7.71 4.84 6.39
CA GLY A 168 -7.60 5.86 5.36
C GLY A 168 -6.66 6.99 5.73
N MET A 169 -6.52 7.95 4.82
CA MET A 169 -5.83 9.20 5.04
C MET A 169 -6.76 10.40 4.86
N ILE A 170 -6.70 11.37 5.77
CA ILE A 170 -7.56 12.57 5.74
C ILE A 170 -6.65 13.80 5.63
N ASP A 171 -7.01 14.77 4.79
CA ASP A 171 -6.26 16.03 4.62
C ASP A 171 -6.54 17.07 5.74
N ARG A 172 -7.07 16.61 6.87
CA ARG A 172 -7.35 17.41 8.06
C ARG A 172 -6.68 16.78 9.27
N ILE A 173 -6.01 17.63 10.05
CA ILE A 173 -5.61 17.29 11.40
C ILE A 173 -6.86 17.40 12.26
N GLU A 174 -7.09 16.37 13.08
CA GLU A 174 -8.24 16.29 13.99
C GLU A 174 -9.57 16.50 13.24
N ALA A 175 -9.82 15.63 12.26
CA ALA A 175 -11.10 15.62 11.55
C ALA A 175 -12.28 15.61 12.52
N ASN A 176 -13.22 16.54 12.34
CA ASN A 176 -14.38 16.74 13.22
C ASN A 176 -15.72 16.72 12.46
N VAL A 177 -15.70 16.50 11.14
CA VAL A 177 -16.91 16.36 10.33
C VAL A 177 -17.70 15.14 10.80
N THR A 178 -19.01 15.27 10.92
CA THR A 178 -19.85 14.10 11.20
C THR A 178 -20.05 13.31 9.91
N THR A 179 -19.78 12.01 9.97
CA THR A 179 -20.06 11.08 8.86
C THR A 179 -20.90 9.92 9.35
N TYR A 180 -21.46 9.18 8.40
CA TYR A 180 -22.28 8.00 8.61
C TYR A 180 -21.75 6.86 7.74
N CYS A 181 -21.71 5.68 8.32
CA CYS A 181 -21.48 4.43 7.61
C CYS A 181 -22.82 3.87 7.12
N GLN A 182 -22.87 3.54 5.82
CA GLN A 182 -23.94 2.79 5.19
C GLN A 182 -23.46 1.35 4.99
N PHE A 183 -23.94 0.42 5.82
CA PHE A 183 -23.56 -0.99 5.74
C PHE A 183 -24.49 -1.78 4.84
N TRP A 184 -23.91 -2.58 3.96
CA TRP A 184 -24.64 -3.42 3.02
C TRP A 184 -24.50 -4.88 3.42
N PHE A 185 -25.64 -5.56 3.59
CA PHE A 185 -25.71 -6.96 4.00
C PHE A 185 -26.33 -7.79 2.88
N ASP A 186 -25.93 -9.06 2.82
CA ASP A 186 -26.67 -10.03 2.02
C ASP A 186 -28.14 -10.07 2.44
N ASN A 187 -29.01 -10.27 1.45
CA ASN A 187 -30.47 -10.41 1.62
C ASN A 187 -31.17 -9.18 2.24
N LYS A 188 -30.53 -8.01 2.21
CA LYS A 188 -31.13 -6.74 2.64
C LYS A 188 -31.06 -5.71 1.52
N LYS A 189 -32.21 -5.11 1.21
CA LYS A 189 -32.31 -4.05 0.19
C LYS A 189 -31.76 -2.71 0.70
N ASP A 190 -32.11 -2.34 1.93
CA ASP A 190 -31.76 -1.05 2.50
C ASP A 190 -30.46 -1.13 3.31
N PRO A 191 -29.60 -0.10 3.25
CA PRO A 191 -28.40 -0.06 4.05
C PRO A 191 -28.72 0.11 5.54
N VAL A 192 -27.89 -0.48 6.39
CA VAL A 192 -27.92 -0.22 7.84
C VAL A 192 -27.04 0.99 8.12
N MET A 193 -27.65 2.04 8.66
CA MET A 193 -26.95 3.28 8.99
C MET A 193 -26.36 3.25 10.39
N ALA A 194 -25.13 3.74 10.52
CA ALA A 194 -24.51 4.04 11.79
C ALA A 194 -23.74 5.36 11.72
N LYS A 195 -23.86 6.20 12.75
CA LYS A 195 -22.98 7.37 12.90
C LYS A 195 -21.56 6.89 13.17
N THR A 196 -20.58 7.50 12.50
CA THR A 196 -19.17 7.24 12.79
C THR A 196 -18.86 7.57 14.25
N PHE A 197 -18.21 6.64 14.95
CA PHE A 197 -17.91 6.76 16.37
C PHE A 197 -16.68 7.64 16.62
N GLU A 198 -15.57 7.38 15.93
CA GLU A 198 -14.34 8.16 16.06
C GLU A 198 -13.48 8.13 14.78
N TYR A 199 -12.65 9.17 14.62
CA TYR A 199 -11.51 9.18 13.70
C TYR A 199 -10.22 9.10 14.50
N LYS A 200 -9.71 7.88 14.70
CA LYS A 200 -8.53 7.67 15.51
C LYS A 200 -7.27 8.02 14.72
N TYR A 201 -6.61 9.11 15.11
CA TYR A 201 -5.37 9.55 14.49
C TYR A 201 -4.25 8.54 14.75
N ILE A 202 -3.63 8.02 13.70
CA ILE A 202 -2.57 7.00 13.79
C ILE A 202 -1.20 7.71 13.83
N TRP A 203 -1.00 8.72 14.66
CA TRP A 203 0.28 9.41 14.77
C TRP A 203 0.36 10.17 16.10
N TYR A 204 1.56 10.41 16.62
CA TYR A 204 1.70 11.32 17.75
C TYR A 204 1.76 12.76 17.26
N LYS A 205 0.87 13.61 17.79
CA LYS A 205 0.84 15.04 17.48
C LYS A 205 2.21 15.72 17.66
N LYS A 206 3.01 15.28 18.64
CA LYS A 206 4.36 15.80 18.93
C LYS A 206 5.42 15.49 17.86
N TRP A 207 5.16 14.56 16.94
CA TRP A 207 6.11 14.15 15.90
C TRP A 207 6.05 15.02 14.63
N GLY A 208 5.26 16.10 14.66
CA GLY A 208 5.19 17.10 13.60
C GLY A 208 4.00 16.92 12.64
N ASN A 209 3.98 17.76 11.61
CA ASN A 209 2.88 17.99 10.65
C ASN A 209 1.62 18.61 11.28
N TYR A 210 1.67 19.94 11.45
CA TYR A 210 0.62 20.77 12.03
C TYR A 210 -0.21 21.53 10.97
N LYS A 211 -0.09 21.16 9.69
CA LYS A 211 -0.74 21.87 8.57
C LYS A 211 -1.85 21.03 7.94
N HIS A 212 -3.03 21.61 7.80
CA HIS A 212 -4.12 21.07 6.98
C HIS A 212 -3.71 21.00 5.48
N GLY A 213 -4.40 20.14 4.72
CA GLY A 213 -4.12 19.89 3.29
C GLY A 213 -3.03 18.84 3.05
N ILE A 214 -2.40 18.32 4.11
CA ILE A 214 -1.51 17.16 4.04
C ILE A 214 -2.29 15.95 4.51
N TYR A 215 -2.32 14.89 3.70
CA TYR A 215 -2.96 13.63 4.07
C TYR A 215 -2.28 12.98 5.28
N GLN A 216 -3.09 12.62 6.26
CA GLN A 216 -2.70 12.10 7.57
C GLN A 216 -3.41 10.76 7.85
N PRO A 217 -2.77 9.77 8.48
CA PRO A 217 -3.35 8.43 8.64
C PRO A 217 -4.37 8.36 9.78
N TYR A 218 -5.54 7.77 9.50
CA TYR A 218 -6.65 7.61 10.44
C TYR A 218 -7.25 6.21 10.38
N LEU A 219 -7.71 5.74 11.55
CA LEU A 219 -8.59 4.60 11.67
C LEU A 219 -9.99 5.08 12.06
N ILE A 220 -10.93 4.93 11.15
CA ILE A 220 -12.32 5.35 11.32
C ILE A 220 -13.11 4.17 11.91
N ALA A 221 -13.93 4.41 12.93
CA ALA A 221 -14.70 3.36 13.58
C ALA A 221 -16.20 3.53 13.33
N CYS A 222 -16.84 2.51 12.78
CA CYS A 222 -18.30 2.44 12.66
C CYS A 222 -18.82 1.20 13.39
N ILE A 223 -19.56 1.42 14.47
CA ILE A 223 -20.09 0.35 15.32
C ILE A 223 -21.34 -0.22 14.66
N LEU A 224 -21.43 -1.55 14.57
CA LEU A 224 -22.65 -2.19 14.07
C LEU A 224 -23.78 -2.02 15.09
N PRO A 225 -24.98 -1.57 14.67
CA PRO A 225 -26.10 -1.45 15.60
C PRO A 225 -26.43 -2.80 16.26
N PRO A 226 -26.93 -2.83 17.52
CA PRO A 226 -27.11 -4.06 18.29
C PRO A 226 -27.92 -5.15 17.58
N LYS A 227 -28.91 -4.78 16.76
CA LYS A 227 -29.74 -5.70 15.97
C LYS A 227 -28.95 -6.48 14.91
N PHE A 228 -27.78 -5.98 14.49
CA PHE A 228 -26.94 -6.54 13.42
C PHE A 228 -25.60 -7.05 13.92
N LYS A 229 -25.41 -7.16 15.25
CA LYS A 229 -24.13 -7.56 15.86
C LYS A 229 -23.64 -8.96 15.39
N ASP A 230 -24.57 -9.86 15.09
CA ASP A 230 -24.25 -11.25 14.71
C ASP A 230 -24.21 -11.42 13.17
N GLN A 231 -24.36 -10.33 12.41
CA GLN A 231 -24.34 -10.35 10.95
C GLN A 231 -23.04 -9.73 10.43
N ILE A 232 -22.54 -10.25 9.32
CA ILE A 232 -21.34 -9.75 8.66
C ILE A 232 -21.75 -8.91 7.45
N PRO A 233 -21.56 -7.58 7.49
CA PRO A 233 -21.78 -6.74 6.32
C PRO A 233 -20.76 -7.08 5.22
N GLN A 234 -21.18 -7.02 3.96
CA GLN A 234 -20.36 -7.31 2.78
C GLN A 234 -19.54 -6.09 2.34
N SER A 235 -20.14 -4.90 2.45
CA SER A 235 -19.46 -3.64 2.15
C SER A 235 -19.94 -2.49 3.01
N VAL A 236 -19.13 -1.42 3.07
CA VAL A 236 -19.45 -0.17 3.76
C VAL A 236 -19.17 1.01 2.85
N SER A 237 -20.06 1.98 2.88
CA SER A 237 -19.84 3.32 2.34
C SER A 237 -19.77 4.34 3.47
N LEU A 238 -18.90 5.33 3.34
CA LEU A 238 -18.83 6.47 4.26
C LEU A 238 -19.40 7.71 3.57
N VAL A 239 -20.33 8.39 4.21
CA VAL A 239 -21.01 9.59 3.67
C VAL A 239 -21.08 10.69 4.72
N GLU A 240 -21.23 11.95 4.31
CA GLU A 240 -21.38 13.05 5.26
C GLU A 240 -22.79 13.11 5.87
N LYS A 241 -23.85 12.94 5.06
CA LYS A 241 -25.23 12.84 5.53
C LYS A 241 -25.78 11.45 5.26
N GLN A 242 -26.65 10.98 6.16
CA GLN A 242 -27.19 9.61 6.11
C GLN A 242 -27.78 9.22 4.75
N CYS A 243 -28.51 10.14 4.10
CA CYS A 243 -29.19 9.90 2.83
C CYS A 243 -28.34 10.18 1.59
N ASP A 244 -27.09 10.62 1.71
CA ASP A 244 -26.28 10.88 0.54
C ASP A 244 -26.04 9.58 -0.25
N ASN A 245 -25.99 9.69 -1.58
CA ASN A 245 -25.50 8.61 -2.41
C ASN A 245 -23.97 8.57 -2.30
N ALA A 246 -23.43 7.40 -1.98
CA ALA A 246 -22.02 7.27 -1.71
C ALA A 246 -21.18 7.31 -2.99
N THR A 247 -20.04 8.00 -2.93
CA THR A 247 -18.97 7.98 -3.95
C THR A 247 -17.89 6.95 -3.64
N ASN A 248 -18.12 6.11 -2.63
CA ASN A 248 -17.20 5.07 -2.17
C ASN A 248 -18.00 3.86 -1.67
N ASN A 249 -17.45 2.67 -1.82
CA ASN A 249 -17.92 1.41 -1.26
C ASN A 249 -16.73 0.46 -1.09
N LEU A 250 -16.34 0.22 0.16
CA LEU A 250 -15.24 -0.68 0.52
C LEU A 250 -15.77 -2.05 0.88
N ARG A 251 -15.14 -3.11 0.37
CA ARG A 251 -15.34 -4.48 0.83
C ARG A 251 -14.91 -4.57 2.28
N ILE A 252 -15.72 -5.24 3.08
CA ILE A 252 -15.40 -5.51 4.48
C ILE A 252 -14.68 -6.85 4.54
N ILE A 253 -13.43 -6.82 5.01
CA ILE A 253 -12.60 -8.01 5.16
C ILE A 253 -12.80 -8.60 6.56
N TYR A 254 -13.08 -9.90 6.60
CA TYR A 254 -13.28 -10.68 7.83
C TYR A 254 -12.86 -12.14 7.64
N GLU A 255 -11.55 -12.36 7.49
CA GLU A 255 -10.99 -13.70 7.33
C GLU A 255 -10.72 -14.32 8.71
N LYS A 256 -11.66 -15.11 9.23
CA LYS A 256 -11.55 -15.73 10.56
C LYS A 256 -11.41 -17.26 10.47
N PRO A 257 -10.18 -17.79 10.41
CA PRO A 257 -9.97 -19.24 10.48
C PRO A 257 -10.32 -19.78 11.88
N LYS A 258 -10.54 -21.10 11.96
CA LYS A 258 -10.87 -21.78 13.23
C LYS A 258 -9.71 -21.72 14.24
N VAL A 259 -8.48 -21.75 13.75
CA VAL A 259 -7.25 -21.79 14.56
C VAL A 259 -6.28 -20.74 14.05
N LYS A 260 -5.74 -19.93 14.97
CA LYS A 260 -4.66 -18.99 14.68
C LYS A 260 -3.33 -19.73 14.57
N LYS A 261 -2.55 -19.36 13.55
CA LYS A 261 -1.12 -19.66 13.46
C LYS A 261 -0.33 -18.78 14.44
N ASP A 262 0.94 -19.08 14.66
CA ASP A 262 1.71 -18.39 15.71
C ASP A 262 2.22 -17.01 15.23
N PHE A 263 2.96 -16.94 14.12
CA PHE A 263 3.70 -15.73 13.71
C PHE A 263 3.56 -15.37 12.24
N ALA A 264 3.32 -14.09 11.97
CA ALA A 264 3.47 -13.48 10.65
C ALA A 264 4.28 -12.18 10.74
N VAL A 265 4.91 -11.81 9.62
CA VAL A 265 5.70 -10.58 9.51
C VAL A 265 5.04 -9.64 8.50
N CYS A 266 4.86 -8.38 8.87
CA CYS A 266 4.43 -7.33 7.95
C CYS A 266 5.58 -6.35 7.71
N VAL A 267 5.80 -6.00 6.44
CA VAL A 267 6.84 -5.08 6.01
C VAL A 267 6.20 -3.81 5.46
N LYS A 268 6.90 -2.67 5.59
CA LYS A 268 6.46 -1.41 4.96
C LYS A 268 6.48 -1.48 3.43
N GLY A 269 5.95 -0.43 2.81
CA GLY A 269 6.10 -0.22 1.36
C GLY A 269 7.57 -0.20 0.94
N LEU A 270 7.98 -1.17 0.11
CA LEU A 270 9.31 -1.29 -0.45
C LEU A 270 9.50 -0.26 -1.56
N ASP A 271 10.49 0.62 -1.38
CA ASP A 271 10.89 1.66 -2.33
C ASP A 271 12.40 1.57 -2.57
N PHE A 272 12.78 0.68 -3.49
CA PHE A 272 14.17 0.34 -3.84
C PHE A 272 14.36 0.39 -5.37
N LEU A 273 13.91 1.49 -5.99
CA LEU A 273 13.90 1.64 -7.45
C LEU A 273 15.30 1.45 -8.10
N HIS A 274 16.35 1.91 -7.41
CA HIS A 274 17.73 1.92 -7.94
C HIS A 274 18.70 1.04 -7.15
N GLU A 275 18.23 0.32 -6.14
CA GLU A 275 19.07 -0.49 -5.25
C GLU A 275 18.72 -1.96 -5.39
N ASP A 276 19.68 -2.78 -5.81
CA ASP A 276 19.49 -4.23 -5.88
C ASP A 276 19.89 -4.90 -4.55
N LEU A 277 18.90 -5.15 -3.71
CA LEU A 277 19.08 -5.84 -2.42
C LEU A 277 18.66 -7.32 -2.48
N SER A 278 18.50 -7.89 -3.68
CA SER A 278 17.88 -9.21 -3.87
C SER A 278 18.56 -10.33 -3.10
N VAL A 279 19.90 -10.35 -3.08
CA VAL A 279 20.68 -11.37 -2.35
C VAL A 279 20.46 -11.27 -0.84
N ARG A 280 20.48 -10.05 -0.29
CA ARG A 280 20.21 -9.79 1.13
C ARG A 280 18.76 -10.14 1.49
N LEU A 281 17.82 -9.84 0.59
CA LEU A 281 16.40 -10.17 0.77
C LEU A 281 16.16 -11.68 0.82
N VAL A 282 16.84 -12.46 -0.03
CA VAL A 282 16.79 -13.93 0.00
C VAL A 282 17.29 -14.46 1.34
N GLU A 283 18.42 -13.95 1.84
CA GLU A 283 18.96 -14.32 3.16
C GLU A 283 17.97 -13.98 4.29
N TRP A 284 17.38 -12.79 4.25
CA TRP A 284 16.43 -12.35 5.25
C TRP A 284 15.15 -13.20 5.28
N ILE A 285 14.53 -13.46 4.12
CA ILE A 285 13.30 -14.28 4.02
C ILE A 285 13.55 -15.70 4.55
N GLU A 286 14.66 -16.34 4.16
CA GLU A 286 14.99 -17.70 4.60
C GLU A 286 15.30 -17.75 6.09
N LEU A 287 15.96 -16.73 6.65
CA LEU A 287 16.20 -16.63 8.08
C LEU A 287 14.90 -16.48 8.87
N LEU A 288 13.97 -15.64 8.43
CA LEU A 288 12.66 -15.51 9.06
C LEU A 288 11.85 -16.82 9.01
N ASN A 289 11.93 -17.54 7.90
CA ASN A 289 11.30 -18.86 7.79
C ASN A 289 11.91 -19.87 8.77
N LEU A 290 13.24 -19.88 8.94
CA LEU A 290 13.93 -20.72 9.93
C LEU A 290 13.55 -20.35 11.38
N LEU A 291 13.33 -19.07 11.66
CA LEU A 291 12.89 -18.58 12.97
C LEU A 291 11.42 -18.95 13.29
N GLY A 292 10.63 -19.34 12.29
CA GLY A 292 9.24 -19.77 12.47
C GLY A 292 8.19 -18.74 12.03
N ALA A 293 8.54 -17.76 11.19
CA ALA A 293 7.55 -16.97 10.47
C ALA A 293 6.80 -17.87 9.47
N ASP A 294 5.47 -17.93 9.57
CA ASP A 294 4.65 -18.69 8.62
C ASP A 294 4.57 -17.99 7.26
N LYS A 295 4.38 -16.66 7.29
CA LYS A 295 4.30 -15.83 6.08
C LYS A 295 4.85 -14.44 6.30
N VAL A 296 5.47 -13.88 5.27
CA VAL A 296 5.86 -12.46 5.20
C VAL A 296 4.96 -11.71 4.23
N PHE A 297 4.35 -10.63 4.69
CA PHE A 297 3.49 -9.75 3.91
C PHE A 297 4.26 -8.50 3.51
N PHE A 298 4.50 -8.37 2.21
CA PHE A 298 5.19 -7.22 1.63
C PHE A 298 4.20 -6.25 0.99
N TYR A 299 4.58 -4.99 0.99
CA TYR A 299 3.92 -3.98 0.17
C TYR A 299 4.89 -3.45 -0.85
N GLU A 300 4.51 -3.44 -2.12
CA GLU A 300 5.37 -3.00 -3.21
C GLU A 300 4.98 -1.60 -3.67
N LEU A 301 5.91 -0.64 -3.57
CA LEU A 301 5.82 0.64 -4.26
C LEU A 301 6.56 0.52 -5.60
N HIS A 302 7.86 0.79 -5.62
CA HIS A 302 8.73 0.58 -6.77
C HIS A 302 10.04 -0.06 -6.31
N VAL A 303 10.39 -1.20 -6.89
CA VAL A 303 11.58 -1.96 -6.53
C VAL A 303 12.38 -2.36 -7.76
N HIS A 304 13.66 -2.64 -7.57
CA HIS A 304 14.54 -3.15 -8.61
C HIS A 304 13.97 -4.46 -9.23
N PRO A 305 14.10 -4.69 -10.55
CA PRO A 305 13.55 -5.90 -11.19
C PRO A 305 14.02 -7.23 -10.58
N ASN A 306 15.24 -7.31 -10.08
CA ASN A 306 15.72 -8.50 -9.37
C ASN A 306 15.01 -8.72 -8.03
N ILE A 307 14.58 -7.65 -7.35
CA ILE A 307 13.77 -7.75 -6.13
C ILE A 307 12.39 -8.29 -6.50
N SER A 308 11.75 -7.75 -7.53
CA SER A 308 10.47 -8.30 -8.04
C SER A 308 10.60 -9.77 -8.44
N LYS A 309 11.72 -10.19 -9.02
CA LYS A 309 12.01 -11.59 -9.34
C LYS A 309 12.06 -12.47 -8.08
N VAL A 310 12.75 -12.04 -7.03
CA VAL A 310 12.79 -12.75 -5.74
C VAL A 310 11.41 -12.82 -5.09
N LEU A 311 10.67 -11.71 -5.07
CA LEU A 311 9.33 -11.65 -4.49
C LEU A 311 8.38 -12.63 -5.20
N LYS A 312 8.35 -12.63 -6.54
CA LYS A 312 7.52 -13.56 -7.33
C LYS A 312 7.85 -15.03 -7.02
N HIS A 313 9.13 -15.37 -6.90
CA HIS A 313 9.54 -16.73 -6.56
C HIS A 313 9.01 -17.16 -5.19
N TYR A 314 9.16 -16.34 -4.17
CA TYR A 314 8.67 -16.71 -2.84
C TYR A 314 7.14 -16.64 -2.68
N GLU A 315 6.46 -15.83 -3.50
CA GLU A 315 5.00 -15.82 -3.56
C GLU A 315 4.47 -17.13 -4.16
N GLN A 316 5.14 -17.65 -5.20
CA GLN A 316 4.86 -18.97 -5.78
C GLN A 316 5.13 -20.12 -4.79
N GLU A 317 6.18 -20.02 -3.96
CA GLU A 317 6.42 -20.97 -2.87
C GLU A 317 5.44 -20.82 -1.70
N GLY A 318 4.58 -19.80 -1.71
CA GLY A 318 3.59 -19.53 -0.66
C GLY A 318 4.18 -18.98 0.65
N LYS A 319 5.49 -18.66 0.68
CA LYS A 319 6.19 -18.11 1.87
C LYS A 319 5.92 -16.63 2.08
N ILE A 320 5.56 -15.90 1.03
CA ILE A 320 5.25 -14.48 1.10
C ILE A 320 3.93 -14.16 0.40
N HIS A 321 3.44 -12.96 0.62
CA HIS A 321 2.39 -12.35 -0.20
C HIS A 321 2.73 -10.88 -0.45
N VAL A 322 2.56 -10.43 -1.69
CA VAL A 322 2.90 -9.05 -2.09
C VAL A 322 1.62 -8.29 -2.42
N THR A 323 1.38 -7.19 -1.71
CA THR A 323 0.29 -6.26 -2.00
C THR A 323 0.87 -4.99 -2.63
N PRO A 324 0.60 -4.70 -3.91
CA PRO A 324 0.94 -3.41 -4.50
C PRO A 324 0.25 -2.26 -3.76
N ILE A 325 0.93 -1.13 -3.61
CA ILE A 325 0.38 0.05 -2.93
C ILE A 325 0.83 1.35 -3.59
N ASN A 326 0.11 2.44 -3.36
CA ASN A 326 0.46 3.78 -3.81
C ASN A 326 0.14 4.82 -2.73
N LEU A 327 0.69 6.04 -2.88
CA LEU A 327 0.45 7.14 -1.94
C LEU A 327 -0.93 7.76 -2.18
N ALA A 328 -1.59 8.15 -1.10
CA ALA A 328 -2.93 8.71 -1.14
C ALA A 328 -2.96 10.17 -1.63
N GLY A 329 -4.06 10.54 -2.27
CA GLY A 329 -4.38 11.91 -2.63
C GLY A 329 -3.50 12.47 -3.75
N GLY A 330 -3.11 13.74 -3.62
CA GLY A 330 -2.23 14.43 -4.58
C GLY A 330 -0.74 14.12 -4.40
N GLN A 331 -0.38 13.05 -3.69
CA GLN A 331 1.00 12.61 -3.55
C GLN A 331 1.48 11.91 -4.84
N PRO A 332 2.77 12.03 -5.21
CA PRO A 332 3.26 11.49 -6.48
C PRO A 332 3.38 9.96 -6.45
N ASN A 333 2.94 9.32 -7.53
CA ASN A 333 3.01 7.87 -7.72
C ASN A 333 3.79 7.44 -8.98
N ALA A 334 4.30 8.40 -9.76
CA ALA A 334 5.22 8.10 -10.85
C ALA A 334 6.57 7.62 -10.26
N PRO A 335 7.16 6.50 -10.74
CA PRO A 335 8.23 5.78 -10.04
C PRO A 335 9.37 6.67 -9.50
N SER A 336 10.08 7.39 -10.37
CA SER A 336 11.23 8.21 -9.98
C SER A 336 10.84 9.39 -9.11
N PHE A 337 9.67 9.99 -9.34
CA PHE A 337 9.21 11.14 -8.55
C PHE A 337 8.72 10.71 -7.16
N GLN A 338 8.05 9.56 -7.06
CA GLN A 338 7.65 8.95 -5.80
C GLN A 338 8.87 8.60 -4.94
N HIS A 339 9.88 7.95 -5.53
CA HIS A 339 11.14 7.64 -4.86
C HIS A 339 11.83 8.91 -4.31
N LEU A 340 11.94 9.96 -5.14
CA LEU A 340 12.49 11.24 -4.72
C LEU A 340 11.66 11.88 -3.59
N TYR A 341 10.34 11.84 -3.71
CA TYR A 341 9.42 12.38 -2.70
C TYR A 341 9.61 11.70 -1.35
N LEU A 342 9.58 10.37 -1.30
CA LEU A 342 9.74 9.59 -0.06
C LEU A 342 11.13 9.77 0.55
N THR A 343 12.17 9.94 -0.28
CA THR A 343 13.54 10.20 0.16
C THR A 343 13.71 11.60 0.76
N LYS A 344 13.05 12.62 0.20
CA LYS A 344 13.19 14.02 0.64
C LYS A 344 12.17 14.44 1.71
N LYS A 345 11.01 13.79 1.78
CA LYS A 345 9.90 14.11 2.70
C LYS A 345 9.72 13.04 3.77
N THR A 346 10.72 12.92 4.66
CA THR A 346 10.79 11.85 5.68
C THR A 346 9.56 11.73 6.57
N ASN A 347 8.96 12.85 7.00
CA ASN A 347 7.76 12.79 7.85
C ASN A 347 6.56 12.23 7.09
N GLN A 348 6.36 12.65 5.84
CA GLN A 348 5.33 12.12 4.96
C GLN A 348 5.58 10.65 4.67
N LYS A 349 6.82 10.25 4.38
CA LYS A 349 7.21 8.83 4.23
C LYS A 349 6.75 8.01 5.44
N ARG A 350 7.14 8.42 6.65
CA ARG A 350 6.78 7.72 7.90
C ARG A 350 5.27 7.64 8.14
N GLN A 351 4.52 8.67 7.75
CA GLN A 351 3.06 8.67 7.86
C GLN A 351 2.40 7.73 6.85
N ASN A 352 2.90 7.68 5.61
CA ASN A 352 2.44 6.73 4.61
C ASN A 352 2.77 5.28 5.00
N GLU A 353 3.91 5.03 5.66
CA GLU A 353 4.28 3.69 6.16
C GLU A 353 3.26 3.11 7.16
N LEU A 354 2.43 3.93 7.80
CA LEU A 354 1.42 3.45 8.75
C LEU A 354 0.24 2.75 8.10
N ILE A 355 -0.03 3.04 6.84
CA ILE A 355 -1.10 2.40 6.09
C ILE A 355 -0.80 0.90 5.90
N PRO A 356 0.33 0.48 5.29
CA PRO A 356 0.63 -0.94 5.12
C PRO A 356 0.77 -1.70 6.45
N TYR A 357 1.31 -1.08 7.51
CA TYR A 357 1.38 -1.73 8.82
C TYR A 357 0.00 -2.09 9.38
N ASN A 358 -0.95 -1.16 9.30
CA ASN A 358 -2.28 -1.37 9.86
C ASN A 358 -3.17 -2.19 8.90
N ASP A 359 -3.04 -2.03 7.58
CA ASP A 359 -3.72 -2.88 6.59
C ASP A 359 -3.33 -4.36 6.78
N CYS A 360 -2.03 -4.66 6.87
CA CYS A 360 -1.55 -6.02 7.10
C CYS A 360 -2.05 -6.57 8.43
N PHE A 361 -1.97 -5.77 9.50
CA PHE A 361 -2.47 -6.17 10.81
C PHE A 361 -3.95 -6.54 10.74
N TYR A 362 -4.80 -5.69 10.17
CA TYR A 362 -6.24 -5.95 10.16
C TYR A 362 -6.66 -7.08 9.22
N LYS A 363 -5.96 -7.30 8.11
CA LYS A 363 -6.18 -8.46 7.24
C LYS A 363 -5.89 -9.78 7.96
N HIS A 364 -4.88 -9.80 8.83
CA HIS A 364 -4.33 -11.04 9.37
C HIS A 364 -4.46 -11.21 10.90
N MET A 365 -5.07 -10.27 11.62
CA MET A 365 -5.21 -10.34 13.09
C MET A 365 -6.01 -11.57 13.58
N TYR A 366 -6.86 -12.13 12.74
CA TYR A 366 -7.59 -13.37 13.03
C TYR A 366 -6.86 -14.63 12.60
N GLU A 367 -5.84 -14.50 11.76
CA GLU A 367 -5.05 -15.62 11.25
C GLU A 367 -3.85 -15.93 12.15
N TYR A 368 -3.29 -14.94 12.85
CA TYR A 368 -2.08 -15.09 13.66
C TYR A 368 -2.25 -14.62 15.10
N LYS A 369 -1.53 -15.25 16.03
CA LYS A 369 -1.45 -14.82 17.44
C LYS A 369 -0.59 -13.57 17.59
N TYR A 370 0.56 -13.55 16.92
CA TYR A 370 1.48 -12.42 16.92
C TYR A 370 1.80 -11.95 15.50
N ILE A 371 1.73 -10.65 15.30
CA ILE A 371 2.20 -9.97 14.08
C ILE A 371 3.44 -9.15 14.43
N ILE A 372 4.53 -9.36 13.69
CA ILE A 372 5.78 -8.62 13.87
C ILE A 372 5.92 -7.63 12.72
N LEU A 373 6.26 -6.36 13.02
CA LEU A 373 6.61 -5.38 12.00
C LEU A 373 8.14 -5.32 11.87
N LEU A 374 8.71 -5.67 10.72
CA LEU A 374 10.16 -5.64 10.50
C LEU A 374 10.49 -4.87 9.22
N ASP A 375 11.58 -4.11 9.25
CA ASP A 375 12.28 -3.71 8.03
C ASP A 375 13.13 -4.89 7.52
N ILE A 376 13.45 -4.90 6.23
CA ILE A 376 14.20 -5.99 5.57
C ILE A 376 15.67 -6.11 6.01
N ASP A 377 16.11 -5.22 6.91
CA ASP A 377 17.43 -5.15 7.49
C ASP A 377 17.42 -5.46 9.01
N GLU A 378 16.28 -5.92 9.54
CA GLU A 378 16.05 -6.15 10.96
C GLU A 378 15.60 -7.61 11.24
N VAL A 379 16.14 -8.22 12.29
CA VAL A 379 15.76 -9.58 12.72
C VAL A 379 15.68 -9.65 14.24
N ILE A 380 14.54 -10.12 14.77
CA ILE A 380 14.45 -10.49 16.18
C ILE A 380 15.14 -11.85 16.37
N MET A 381 16.28 -11.84 17.02
CA MET A 381 17.14 -13.01 17.24
C MET A 381 16.99 -13.51 18.69
N PRO A 382 16.47 -14.74 18.91
CA PRO A 382 16.58 -15.41 20.20
C PRO A 382 18.05 -15.62 20.55
N LEU A 383 18.47 -15.48 21.80
CA LEU A 383 19.83 -15.87 22.21
C LEU A 383 19.94 -17.37 22.47
N GLU A 384 18.87 -17.96 22.99
CA GLU A 384 18.75 -19.40 23.23
C GLU A 384 17.74 -20.03 22.25
N GLY A 385 17.99 -21.27 21.83
CA GLY A 385 17.14 -21.98 20.86
C GLY A 385 17.16 -21.37 19.45
N THR A 386 16.30 -21.86 18.56
CA THR A 386 16.30 -21.49 17.13
C THR A 386 14.96 -20.97 16.61
N THR A 387 13.94 -20.85 17.45
CA THR A 387 12.59 -20.47 17.01
C THR A 387 11.98 -19.36 17.86
N TRP A 388 11.12 -18.54 17.24
CA TRP A 388 10.32 -17.55 17.96
C TRP A 388 9.28 -18.18 18.88
N LYS A 389 8.82 -19.39 18.57
CA LYS A 389 7.93 -20.14 19.45
C LYS A 389 8.61 -20.42 20.79
N GLY A 390 9.80 -21.03 20.77
CA GLY A 390 10.56 -21.30 21.99
C GLY A 390 10.92 -20.02 22.77
N LEU A 391 11.26 -18.94 22.05
CA LEU A 391 11.47 -17.63 22.67
C LEU A 391 10.20 -17.13 23.37
N MET A 392 9.05 -17.14 22.68
CA MET A 392 7.81 -16.61 23.22
C MET A 392 7.25 -17.46 24.36
N ASP A 393 7.42 -18.79 24.35
CA ASP A 393 7.02 -19.64 25.48
C ASP A 393 7.75 -19.22 26.77
N LYS A 394 9.07 -18.95 26.68
CA LYS A 394 9.89 -18.44 27.79
C LYS A 394 9.48 -17.03 28.22
N VAL A 395 9.31 -16.13 27.25
CA VAL A 395 8.94 -14.73 27.50
C VAL A 395 7.55 -14.62 28.12
N LEU A 396 6.58 -15.42 27.66
CA LEU A 396 5.23 -15.42 28.20
C LEU A 396 5.21 -15.89 29.65
N HIS A 397 5.95 -16.95 29.98
CA HIS A 397 6.08 -17.40 31.36
C HIS A 397 6.61 -16.28 32.28
N LYS A 398 7.69 -15.58 31.87
CA LYS A 398 8.25 -14.44 32.63
C LYS A 398 7.31 -13.23 32.69
N ALA A 399 6.60 -12.92 31.61
CA ALA A 399 5.67 -11.80 31.57
C ALA A 399 4.46 -12.05 32.48
N LEU A 400 3.95 -13.28 32.49
CA LEU A 400 2.77 -13.69 33.26
C LEU A 400 3.06 -13.79 34.76
N SER A 401 4.29 -14.13 35.16
CA SER A 401 4.70 -14.09 36.57
C SER A 401 4.65 -12.68 37.16
N THR A 402 4.92 -11.65 36.34
CA THR A 402 4.86 -10.24 36.78
C THR A 402 3.44 -9.67 36.69
N ASN A 403 2.61 -10.20 35.79
CA ASN A 403 1.21 -9.78 35.65
C ASN A 403 0.39 -10.87 34.98
N LYS A 404 -0.72 -11.27 35.59
CA LYS A 404 -1.55 -12.39 35.13
C LYS A 404 -2.16 -12.23 33.74
N GLU A 405 -2.14 -11.02 33.16
CA GLU A 405 -2.61 -10.79 31.81
C GLU A 405 -1.45 -10.63 30.80
N GLU A 406 -1.65 -11.20 29.62
CA GLU A 406 -0.79 -10.96 28.47
C GLU A 406 -0.70 -9.47 28.10
N ARG A 407 0.42 -9.10 27.48
CA ARG A 407 0.68 -7.72 27.06
C ARG A 407 0.25 -7.49 25.61
N ALA A 408 -0.03 -6.24 25.26
CA ALA A 408 -0.33 -5.89 23.88
C ALA A 408 0.91 -6.00 22.97
N SER A 409 2.11 -5.89 23.53
CA SER A 409 3.36 -6.02 22.79
C SER A 409 4.48 -6.60 23.67
N TYR A 410 5.37 -7.35 23.04
CA TYR A 410 6.61 -7.85 23.65
C TYR A 410 7.77 -7.27 22.85
N ASN A 411 8.41 -6.23 23.38
CA ASN A 411 9.39 -5.42 22.66
C ASN A 411 10.82 -5.92 22.89
N VAL A 412 11.62 -5.92 21.83
CA VAL A 412 13.00 -6.39 21.81
C VAL A 412 13.93 -5.20 21.54
N ARG A 413 14.97 -5.06 22.37
CA ARG A 413 15.93 -3.94 22.27
C ARG A 413 16.85 -4.09 21.06
N ASN A 414 17.09 -2.96 20.40
CA ASN A 414 17.90 -2.86 19.20
C ASN A 414 19.40 -2.87 19.50
N VAL A 415 20.15 -3.55 18.64
CA VAL A 415 21.60 -3.46 18.55
C VAL A 415 22.04 -3.43 17.08
N TYR A 416 23.07 -2.63 16.77
CA TYR A 416 23.46 -2.38 15.38
C TYR A 416 24.63 -3.27 14.95
N PHE A 417 24.50 -3.86 13.76
CA PHE A 417 25.57 -4.50 13.00
C PHE A 417 25.88 -3.57 11.82
N LEU A 418 26.90 -2.72 11.97
CA LEU A 418 27.24 -1.74 10.92
C LEU A 418 28.28 -2.34 9.95
N ASP A 419 28.13 -2.08 8.66
CA ASP A 419 29.06 -2.57 7.61
C ASP A 419 30.51 -2.10 7.90
N ASP A 420 30.69 -0.91 8.45
CA ASP A 420 32.02 -0.36 8.81
C ASP A 420 32.64 -0.97 10.09
N LEU A 421 31.87 -1.73 10.89
CA LEU A 421 32.42 -2.48 12.02
C LEU A 421 33.18 -3.73 11.55
N MET A 422 33.03 -4.13 10.29
CA MET A 422 33.73 -5.25 9.67
C MET A 422 35.12 -4.89 9.14
N HIS A 423 36.02 -4.32 9.94
CA HIS A 423 37.40 -4.12 9.44
C HIS A 423 38.44 -4.43 10.52
N ASP A 424 39.17 -5.53 10.27
CA ASP A 424 40.58 -5.83 10.62
C ASP A 424 40.96 -7.27 10.16
N HIS A 425 40.02 -8.22 10.15
CA HIS A 425 40.29 -9.66 9.91
C HIS A 425 39.87 -10.20 8.52
N GLY A 426 39.22 -9.39 7.68
CA GLY A 426 38.66 -9.82 6.39
C GLY A 426 37.36 -10.62 6.51
N TRP A 427 37.03 -11.41 5.48
CA TRP A 427 35.84 -12.26 5.42
C TRP A 427 36.05 -13.57 6.19
N PHE A 428 35.01 -14.08 6.87
CA PHE A 428 35.06 -15.41 7.48
C PHE A 428 35.14 -16.47 6.38
N LYS A 429 36.23 -17.26 6.35
CA LYS A 429 36.56 -18.18 5.26
C LYS A 429 35.49 -19.26 5.02
N ASP A 430 34.87 -19.74 6.09
CA ASP A 430 33.88 -20.81 6.04
C ASP A 430 32.44 -20.31 5.81
N ILE A 431 32.27 -19.02 5.50
CA ILE A 431 30.98 -18.40 5.20
C ILE A 431 31.07 -17.82 3.79
N PRO A 432 30.11 -18.11 2.89
CA PRO A 432 30.14 -17.51 1.57
C PRO A 432 30.06 -15.98 1.65
N LYS A 433 30.82 -15.27 0.82
CA LYS A 433 30.91 -13.79 0.85
C LYS A 433 29.58 -13.09 0.56
N TYR A 434 28.65 -13.75 -0.13
CA TYR A 434 27.34 -13.20 -0.46
C TYR A 434 26.33 -13.27 0.69
N MET A 435 26.66 -13.94 1.81
CA MET A 435 25.81 -14.02 3.00
C MET A 435 26.08 -12.80 3.89
N HIS A 436 25.33 -11.71 3.69
CA HIS A 436 25.57 -10.44 4.37
C HIS A 436 25.43 -10.61 5.88
N MET A 437 24.29 -11.11 6.37
CA MET A 437 24.05 -11.20 7.82
C MET A 437 24.99 -12.19 8.52
N LEU A 438 25.35 -13.31 7.87
CA LEU A 438 26.30 -14.27 8.44
C LEU A 438 27.75 -13.76 8.47
N GLN A 439 28.13 -12.86 7.55
CA GLN A 439 29.46 -12.24 7.54
C GLN A 439 29.56 -11.07 8.54
N HIS A 440 28.46 -10.34 8.76
CA HIS A 440 28.42 -9.15 9.61
C HIS A 440 28.05 -9.52 11.05
N VAL A 441 28.99 -10.12 11.80
CA VAL A 441 28.78 -10.54 13.20
C VAL A 441 29.41 -9.61 14.24
N TYR A 442 30.02 -8.50 13.82
CA TYR A 442 30.46 -7.47 14.76
C TYR A 442 29.34 -6.46 14.96
N ARG A 443 28.90 -6.31 16.20
CA ARG A 443 27.87 -5.34 16.57
C ARG A 443 28.38 -4.31 17.55
N THR A 444 27.63 -3.22 17.68
CA THR A 444 27.82 -2.23 18.73
C THR A 444 27.72 -2.89 20.10
N LYS A 445 28.61 -2.54 21.03
CA LYS A 445 28.58 -3.10 22.40
C LYS A 445 27.27 -2.75 23.12
N ASN A 446 26.86 -1.49 23.02
CA ASN A 446 25.69 -0.94 23.70
C ASN A 446 24.41 -1.13 22.87
N PHE A 447 23.32 -1.47 23.54
CA PHE A 447 21.97 -1.46 22.99
C PHE A 447 21.41 -0.03 22.93
N THR A 448 20.43 0.21 22.05
CA THR A 448 19.65 1.46 22.10
C THR A 448 18.95 1.62 23.44
N LYS A 449 18.65 2.87 23.84
CA LYS A 449 17.93 3.14 25.10
C LYS A 449 16.58 2.41 25.13
N PRO A 450 16.07 2.01 26.31
CA PRO A 450 14.78 1.33 26.43
C PRO A 450 13.67 2.04 25.64
N GLY A 451 12.89 1.28 24.87
CA GLY A 451 11.80 1.77 24.02
C GLY A 451 12.23 2.46 22.71
N GLN A 452 13.52 2.69 22.47
CA GLN A 452 14.01 3.32 21.23
C GLN A 452 14.35 2.28 20.16
N TYR A 453 13.80 2.48 18.95
CA TYR A 453 14.04 1.63 17.77
C TYR A 453 13.74 0.15 18.00
N VAL A 454 12.90 -0.18 18.99
CA VAL A 454 12.50 -1.56 19.29
C VAL A 454 11.64 -2.12 18.18
N LYS A 455 11.54 -3.45 18.13
CA LYS A 455 10.48 -4.17 17.39
C LYS A 455 9.77 -5.11 18.32
N CYS A 456 8.51 -5.39 18.01
CA CYS A 456 7.64 -6.13 18.92
C CYS A 456 6.97 -7.33 18.25
N PHE A 457 6.75 -8.37 19.04
CA PHE A 457 5.64 -9.30 18.83
C PHE A 457 4.35 -8.60 19.29
N HIS A 458 3.48 -8.24 18.35
CA HIS A 458 2.21 -7.57 18.67
C HIS A 458 1.11 -8.61 18.88
N ASN A 459 0.51 -8.62 20.07
CA ASN A 459 -0.61 -9.51 20.36
C ASN A 459 -1.87 -9.03 19.62
N THR A 460 -2.36 -9.86 18.70
CA THR A 460 -3.48 -9.51 17.81
C THR A 460 -4.81 -9.34 18.52
N ASP A 461 -4.95 -9.84 19.76
CA ASP A 461 -6.17 -9.72 20.56
C ASP A 461 -6.24 -8.43 21.40
N LYS A 462 -5.15 -7.64 21.44
CA LYS A 462 -5.07 -6.42 22.25
C LYS A 462 -4.77 -5.15 21.45
N VAL A 463 -4.03 -5.24 20.34
CA VAL A 463 -3.63 -4.06 19.55
C VAL A 463 -4.79 -3.47 18.75
N LEU A 464 -4.88 -2.14 18.69
CA LEU A 464 -5.83 -1.42 17.85
C LEU A 464 -5.15 -0.68 16.69
N THR A 465 -4.04 0.01 16.94
CA THR A 465 -3.25 0.65 15.88
C THR A 465 -1.76 0.48 16.10
N LEU A 466 -1.02 0.34 15.01
CA LEU A 466 0.42 0.08 15.01
C LEU A 466 1.24 1.26 14.47
N HIS A 467 2.43 1.42 15.05
CA HIS A 467 3.57 2.14 14.49
C HIS A 467 4.71 1.13 14.24
N ASN A 468 5.68 1.49 13.39
CA ASN A 468 6.82 0.63 13.02
C ASN A 468 7.53 -0.07 14.21
N HIS A 469 7.53 0.56 15.37
CA HIS A 469 8.24 0.08 16.56
C HIS A 469 7.34 -0.54 17.63
N PHE A 470 6.09 -0.08 17.78
CA PHE A 470 5.24 -0.39 18.93
C PHE A 470 3.77 -0.05 18.64
N PRO A 471 2.81 -0.58 19.43
CA PRO A 471 1.40 -0.21 19.26
C PRO A 471 1.15 1.24 19.71
N LEU A 472 0.49 2.04 18.87
CA LEU A 472 0.09 3.41 19.20
C LEU A 472 -1.16 3.42 20.09
N SER A 473 -2.06 2.45 19.90
CA SER A 473 -3.25 2.31 20.72
C SER A 473 -3.73 0.86 20.78
N CYS A 474 -4.47 0.55 21.85
CA CYS A 474 -4.92 -0.79 22.20
C CYS A 474 -6.41 -0.78 22.54
N ILE A 475 -7.04 -1.96 22.48
CA ILE A 475 -8.45 -2.12 22.80
C ILE A 475 -8.65 -1.97 24.32
N GLY A 476 -9.70 -1.25 24.72
CA GLY A 476 -10.18 -1.17 26.10
C GLY A 476 -9.40 -0.26 27.05
N SER A 477 -8.08 -0.09 26.86
CA SER A 477 -7.23 0.75 27.71
C SER A 477 -5.93 1.18 27.01
N GLY A 478 -5.04 1.84 27.76
CA GLY A 478 -3.67 2.10 27.31
C GLY A 478 -2.91 0.81 26.96
N CYS A 479 -1.94 0.93 26.06
CA CYS A 479 -1.14 -0.20 25.63
C CYS A 479 -0.17 -0.67 26.71
N THR A 480 -0.22 -1.97 27.01
CA THR A 480 0.77 -2.63 27.85
C THR A 480 1.89 -3.21 27.00
N SER A 481 3.13 -3.14 27.49
CA SER A 481 4.29 -3.71 26.81
C SER A 481 5.17 -4.45 27.81
N TYR A 482 5.72 -5.58 27.39
CA TYR A 482 6.77 -6.29 28.12
C TYR A 482 8.09 -6.08 27.39
N ALA A 483 9.10 -5.57 28.09
CA ALA A 483 10.45 -5.47 27.54
C ALA A 483 11.15 -6.82 27.71
N ILE A 484 11.41 -7.50 26.59
CA ILE A 484 12.15 -8.76 26.59
C ILE A 484 13.59 -8.46 27.03
N GLU A 485 14.08 -9.25 27.99
CA GLU A 485 15.44 -9.10 28.49
C GLU A 485 16.45 -9.38 27.38
N THR A 486 17.54 -8.61 27.33
CA THR A 486 18.56 -8.75 26.27
C THR A 486 19.30 -10.08 26.34
N VAL A 487 19.15 -10.84 27.43
CA VAL A 487 19.66 -12.22 27.57
C VAL A 487 18.77 -13.26 26.91
N ASP A 488 17.51 -12.93 26.63
CA ASP A 488 16.57 -13.83 25.95
C ASP A 488 16.52 -13.56 24.44
N ALA A 489 16.50 -12.28 24.04
CA ALA A 489 16.51 -11.89 22.63
C ALA A 489 17.08 -10.49 22.41
N GLN A 490 17.54 -10.28 21.18
CA GLN A 490 18.01 -8.99 20.69
C GLN A 490 17.49 -8.73 19.27
N LEU A 491 17.25 -7.47 18.97
CA LEU A 491 16.90 -7.05 17.62
C LEU A 491 18.20 -6.71 16.89
N HIS A 492 18.59 -7.57 15.96
CA HIS A 492 19.70 -7.33 15.05
C HIS A 492 19.27 -6.32 14.01
N HIS A 493 20.00 -5.20 13.90
CA HIS A 493 19.77 -4.22 12.85
C HIS A 493 21.03 -4.05 12.00
N TYR A 494 20.98 -4.60 10.79
CA TYR A 494 22.08 -4.62 9.83
C TYR A 494 22.07 -3.35 8.98
N ARG A 495 23.14 -2.56 8.99
CA ARG A 495 23.13 -1.23 8.36
C ARG A 495 24.47 -0.88 7.74
N ALA A 496 24.44 -0.18 6.61
CA ALA A 496 25.68 0.40 6.08
C ALA A 496 26.27 1.47 7.02
N ASP A 497 25.41 2.28 7.65
CA ASP A 497 25.80 3.39 8.53
C ASP A 497 24.70 3.66 9.58
N CYS A 498 25.08 4.33 10.66
CA CYS A 498 24.18 4.85 11.69
C CYS A 498 23.08 5.74 11.12
N VAL A 499 21.92 5.69 11.77
CA VAL A 499 20.82 6.61 11.47
C VAL A 499 21.20 8.06 11.80
N LYS A 500 20.75 9.01 10.97
CA LYS A 500 21.04 10.45 11.14
C LYS A 500 20.69 10.97 12.55
N THR A 501 19.63 10.45 13.15
CA THR A 501 19.16 10.80 14.50
C THR A 501 20.08 10.34 15.62
N LEU A 502 20.95 9.35 15.36
CA LEU A 502 21.91 8.82 16.31
C LEU A 502 23.33 9.35 16.08
N LYS A 503 23.56 10.29 15.14
CA LYS A 503 24.91 10.79 14.82
C LYS A 503 25.74 11.17 16.05
N LYS A 504 25.14 11.81 17.06
CA LYS A 504 25.82 12.21 18.30
C LYS A 504 26.29 11.03 19.17
N THR A 505 25.52 9.95 19.21
CA THR A 505 25.85 8.73 19.97
C THR A 505 26.53 7.67 19.11
N CYS A 506 26.57 7.87 17.79
CA CYS A 506 27.11 6.90 16.86
C CYS A 506 28.62 6.74 17.00
N GLU A 507 29.34 7.81 17.30
CA GLU A 507 30.77 7.71 17.62
C GLU A 507 31.03 6.76 18.79
N GLU A 508 30.19 6.79 19.83
CA GLU A 508 30.27 5.86 20.96
C GLU A 508 29.99 4.42 20.52
N PHE A 509 28.95 4.23 19.71
CA PHE A 509 28.61 2.91 19.16
C PHE A 509 29.72 2.31 18.30
N ARG A 510 30.51 3.16 17.62
CA ARG A 510 31.66 2.73 16.82
C ARG A 510 32.91 2.43 17.64
N LYS A 511 33.11 3.10 18.77
CA LYS A 511 34.31 2.93 19.62
C LYS A 511 34.44 1.53 20.20
N THR A 512 33.32 0.86 20.48
CA THR A 512 33.34 -0.48 21.08
C THR A 512 32.44 -1.45 20.33
N ARG A 513 33.08 -2.46 19.76
CA ARG A 513 32.41 -3.58 19.09
C ARG A 513 32.55 -4.88 19.88
N VAL A 514 31.57 -5.76 19.73
CA VAL A 514 31.59 -7.11 20.28
C VAL A 514 31.26 -8.07 19.15
N MET A 515 31.98 -9.19 19.08
CA MET A 515 31.64 -10.28 18.16
C MET A 515 30.43 -11.03 18.71
N ASP A 516 29.39 -11.13 17.90
CA ASP A 516 28.13 -11.79 18.21
C ASP A 516 27.79 -12.81 17.15
N THR A 517 28.11 -14.06 17.44
CA THR A 517 27.95 -15.20 16.53
C THR A 517 26.59 -15.87 16.68
N THR A 518 25.62 -15.26 17.37
CA THR A 518 24.31 -15.87 17.65
C THR A 518 23.60 -16.32 16.37
N ILE A 519 23.76 -15.57 15.26
CA ILE A 519 23.17 -15.94 13.97
C ILE A 519 23.77 -17.22 13.36
N TRP A 520 24.99 -17.61 13.74
CA TRP A 520 25.67 -18.79 13.19
C TRP A 520 25.03 -20.12 13.56
N LYS A 521 24.12 -20.15 14.56
CA LYS A 521 23.27 -21.34 14.78
C LYS A 521 22.39 -21.71 13.58
N PHE A 522 22.20 -20.77 12.65
CA PHE A 522 21.49 -20.99 11.38
C PHE A 522 22.43 -21.13 10.19
N LYS A 523 23.75 -21.08 10.37
CA LYS A 523 24.74 -20.98 9.28
C LYS A 523 24.48 -22.01 8.18
N ASP A 524 24.51 -23.29 8.54
CA ASP A 524 24.40 -24.38 7.56
C ASP A 524 23.04 -24.43 6.86
N PRO A 525 21.88 -24.45 7.56
CA PRO A 525 20.58 -24.45 6.89
C PRO A 525 20.34 -23.17 6.08
N LEU A 526 20.78 -22.01 6.56
CA LEU A 526 20.60 -20.74 5.87
C LEU A 526 21.45 -20.64 4.61
N VAL A 527 22.73 -20.98 4.68
CA VAL A 527 23.62 -21.03 3.50
C VAL A 527 23.05 -21.96 2.44
N ASN A 528 22.60 -23.15 2.82
CA ASN A 528 22.04 -24.13 1.88
C ASN A 528 20.80 -23.57 1.17
N ARG A 529 19.82 -23.06 1.94
CA ARG A 529 18.57 -22.50 1.40
C ARG A 529 18.82 -21.30 0.48
N VAL A 530 19.61 -20.33 0.94
CA VAL A 530 19.95 -19.13 0.15
C VAL A 530 20.67 -19.52 -1.13
N THR A 531 21.68 -20.39 -1.05
CA THR A 531 22.45 -20.82 -2.23
C THR A 531 21.54 -21.52 -3.26
N LYS A 532 20.64 -22.40 -2.80
CA LYS A 532 19.67 -23.07 -3.67
C LYS A 532 18.75 -22.06 -4.37
N THR A 533 18.19 -21.11 -3.64
CA THR A 533 17.31 -20.08 -4.20
C THR A 533 18.05 -19.20 -5.21
N LEU A 534 19.26 -18.74 -4.87
CA LEU A 534 20.07 -17.91 -5.77
C LEU A 534 20.46 -18.65 -7.05
N ARG A 535 20.76 -19.96 -6.99
CA ARG A 535 20.96 -20.80 -8.20
C ARG A 535 19.70 -20.88 -9.04
N THR A 536 18.56 -21.18 -8.41
CA THR A 536 17.25 -21.30 -9.09
C THR A 536 16.87 -20.00 -9.83
N LEU A 537 17.18 -18.86 -9.24
CA LEU A 537 16.89 -17.54 -9.78
C LEU A 537 17.98 -17.00 -10.75
N GLY A 538 19.01 -17.80 -11.06
CA GLY A 538 20.07 -17.45 -11.99
C GLY A 538 21.00 -16.33 -11.51
N PHE A 539 21.20 -16.17 -10.19
CA PHE A 539 22.16 -15.20 -9.64
C PHE A 539 23.61 -15.68 -9.67
N PHE A 540 23.85 -16.96 -9.96
CA PHE A 540 25.18 -17.49 -10.21
C PHE A 540 25.34 -17.82 -11.70
N ALA A 541 26.56 -17.67 -12.23
CA ALA A 541 26.84 -18.05 -13.60
C ALA A 541 26.63 -19.56 -13.80
N ASN A 542 25.91 -19.95 -14.85
CA ASN A 542 25.84 -21.34 -15.29
C ASN A 542 27.22 -21.73 -15.84
N SER A 543 27.81 -22.80 -15.30
CA SER A 543 29.11 -23.31 -15.78
C SER A 543 29.09 -23.77 -17.23
N GLU A 544 27.91 -24.05 -17.81
CA GLU A 544 27.76 -24.55 -19.18
C GLU A 544 27.91 -23.45 -20.25
N THR A 545 27.47 -22.21 -20.00
CA THR A 545 27.54 -21.10 -20.97
C THR A 545 28.94 -20.50 -21.12
N ASN A 546 29.86 -20.75 -20.19
CA ASN A 546 31.25 -20.29 -20.30
C ASN A 546 32.14 -21.22 -21.15
N SER A 547 31.67 -22.42 -21.49
CA SER A 547 32.41 -23.34 -22.36
C SER A 547 32.30 -22.98 -23.86
N SER A 548 31.20 -22.34 -24.27
CA SER A 548 30.96 -21.91 -25.65
C SER A 548 31.54 -20.53 -25.96
N ILE A 549 31.74 -19.67 -24.95
CA ILE A 549 32.33 -18.34 -25.12
C ILE A 549 33.87 -18.38 -25.07
N ARG A 550 34.48 -19.39 -24.42
CA ARG A 550 35.94 -19.59 -24.44
C ARG A 550 36.48 -20.34 -25.67
N LYS A 551 35.62 -20.71 -26.61
CA LYS A 551 35.98 -21.37 -27.89
C LYS A 551 35.66 -20.53 -29.14
N ARG A 552 35.53 -19.21 -29.00
CA ARG A 552 35.54 -18.28 -30.14
C ARG A 552 36.65 -17.26 -30.00
#